data_AF-Q2EPH9-F1
#
_entry.id   AF-Q2EPH9-F1
#
_cell.length_a   1.000
_cell.length_b   1.000
_cell.length_c   1.000
_cell.angle_alpha   90.00
_cell.angle_beta   90.00
_cell.angle_gamma   90.00
#
_symmetry.space_group_name_H-M   'P 1'
#
loop_
_entity.id
_entity.type
_entity.pdbx_description
1 polymer ?
#
loop_
_entity_poly.entity_id
_entity_poly.type
_entity_poly.pdbx_seq_one_letter_code
_entity_poly.pdbx_strand_id
1 'polypeptide(L)' 'SVAHPLVSALCRAWNMALISTSANVAGQPPARRREDLDPSLLPHLAGIVDGPTGGLAQPTSIRDARSGHILRL' A
#
# COMPACT_ATOMS: atom_id res chain seq x y z
N SER A 1 -12.97 -5.28 5.76
CA SER A 1 -12.86 -5.40 4.30
C SER A 1 -11.81 -4.41 3.81
N VAL A 2 -11.05 -4.73 2.76
CA VAL A 2 -10.14 -3.75 2.16
C VAL A 2 -10.98 -2.79 1.30
N ALA A 3 -10.86 -1.48 1.53
CA ALA A 3 -11.68 -0.48 0.84
C ALA A 3 -11.39 -0.40 -0.67
N HIS A 4 -10.18 -0.79 -1.09
CA HIS A 4 -9.77 -0.71 -2.50
C HIS A 4 -10.22 -1.95 -3.31
N PRO A 5 -10.99 -1.77 -4.41
CA PRO A 5 -11.50 -2.90 -5.21
C PRO A 5 -10.40 -3.80 -5.79
N LEU A 6 -9.35 -3.21 -6.37
CA LEU A 6 -8.24 -4.00 -6.93
C LEU A 6 -7.51 -4.84 -5.87
N VAL A 7 -7.23 -4.28 -4.69
CA VAL A 7 -6.58 -5.04 -3.61
C VAL A 7 -7.50 -6.16 -3.11
N SER A 8 -8.81 -5.91 -2.98
CA SER A 8 -9.78 -6.95 -2.65
C SER A 8 -9.80 -8.08 -3.69
N ALA A 9 -9.76 -7.75 -4.98
CA ALA A 9 -9.71 -8.73 -6.05
C ALA A 9 -8.41 -9.55 -6.01
N LEU A 10 -7.26 -8.91 -5.75
CA LEU A 10 -5.97 -9.59 -5.65
C LEU A 10 -5.92 -10.58 -4.47
N CYS A 11 -6.37 -10.17 -3.28
CA CYS A 11 -6.44 -11.06 -2.12
C CYS A 11 -7.36 -12.27 -2.37
N ARG A 12 -8.49 -12.06 -3.07
CA ARG A 12 -9.42 -13.13 -3.42
C ARG A 12 -8.84 -14.08 -4.47
N ALA A 13 -8.20 -13.56 -5.51
CA ALA A 13 -7.56 -14.36 -6.55
C ALA A 13 -6.45 -15.25 -5.99
N TRP A 14 -5.69 -14.72 -5.02
CA TRP A 14 -4.62 -15.48 -4.35
C TRP A 14 -5.10 -16.33 -3.17
N ASN A 15 -6.34 -16.14 -2.73
CA ASN A 15 -6.92 -16.74 -1.51
C ASN A 15 -6.03 -16.59 -0.26
N MET A 16 -5.34 -15.46 -0.14
CA MET A 16 -4.35 -15.17 0.91
C MET A 16 -4.41 -13.70 1.32
N ALA A 17 -3.92 -13.41 2.52
CA ALA A 17 -3.68 -12.03 2.95
C ALA A 17 -2.48 -11.44 2.18
N LEU A 18 -2.59 -10.17 1.80
CA LEU A 18 -1.49 -9.42 1.20
C LEU A 18 -0.75 -8.65 2.30
N ILE A 19 0.57 -8.83 2.36
CA ILE A 19 1.46 -7.97 3.15
C ILE A 19 2.00 -6.90 2.21
N SER A 20 1.83 -5.64 2.57
CA SER A 20 2.28 -4.51 1.76
C SER A 20 2.94 -3.44 2.62
N THR A 21 4.03 -2.87 2.12
CA THR A 21 4.58 -1.60 2.58
C THR A 21 4.20 -0.49 1.60
N SER A 22 4.55 0.76 1.93
CA SER A 22 4.53 1.82 0.93
C SER A 22 5.51 1.53 -0.20
N ALA A 23 5.12 1.86 -1.44
CA ALA A 23 5.92 1.62 -2.64
C ALA A 23 7.01 2.69 -2.78
N ASN A 24 8.10 2.53 -2.05
CA ASN A 24 9.25 3.43 -2.06
C ASN A 24 10.54 2.73 -1.64
N VAL A 25 11.67 3.32 -2.04
CA VAL A 25 12.97 3.06 -1.42
C VAL A 25 12.92 3.55 0.03
N ALA A 26 13.55 2.82 0.95
CA ALA A 26 13.55 3.17 2.37
C ALA A 26 14.03 4.62 2.60
N GLY A 27 13.27 5.39 3.38
CA GLY A 27 13.54 6.80 3.64
C GLY A 27 13.01 7.78 2.58
N GLN A 28 12.56 7.30 1.42
CA GLN A 28 11.96 8.13 0.37
C GLN A 28 10.43 8.27 0.52
N PRO A 29 9.82 9.34 -0.02
CA PRO A 29 8.38 9.46 -0.08
C PRO A 29 7.70 8.29 -0.82
N PRO A 30 6.50 7.87 -0.39
CA PRO A 30 5.73 6.83 -1.07
C PRO A 30 5.25 7.29 -2.45
N ALA A 31 5.40 6.43 -3.47
CA ALA A 31 4.78 6.67 -4.77
C ALA A 31 3.25 6.55 -4.67
N ARG A 32 2.52 7.45 -5.33
CA ARG A 32 1.03 7.44 -5.38
C ARG A 32 0.48 7.24 -6.78
N ARG A 33 1.31 7.50 -7.77
CA ARG A 33 1.07 7.25 -9.18
C ARG A 33 2.25 6.47 -9.72
N ARG A 34 2.07 5.82 -10.86
CA ARG A 34 3.14 5.04 -11.48
C ARG A 34 4.35 5.90 -11.81
N GLU A 35 4.14 7.12 -12.30
CA GLU A 35 5.20 8.07 -12.63
C GLU A 35 5.98 8.58 -11.39
N ASP A 36 5.47 8.38 -10.17
CA ASP A 36 6.16 8.75 -8.93
C ASP A 36 7.10 7.65 -8.44
N LEU A 37 7.10 6.46 -9.06
CA LEU A 37 7.99 5.37 -8.66
C LEU A 37 9.45 5.72 -8.94
N ASP A 38 10.31 5.48 -7.95
CA ASP A 38 11.75 5.59 -8.11
C ASP A 38 12.22 4.65 -9.24
N PRO A 39 12.89 5.16 -10.29
CA PRO A 39 13.37 4.34 -11.40
C PRO A 39 14.27 3.18 -10.96
N SER A 40 14.98 3.31 -9.83
CA SER A 40 15.80 2.25 -9.27
C SER A 40 15.00 1.05 -8.78
N LEU A 41 13.70 1.22 -8.47
CA LEU A 41 12.83 0.13 -8.03
C LEU A 41 12.37 -0.73 -9.22
N LEU A 42 12.19 -0.12 -10.41
CA LEU A 42 11.56 -0.77 -11.57
C LEU A 42 12.20 -2.11 -11.98
N PRO A 43 13.55 -2.27 -12.00
CA PRO A 43 14.18 -3.54 -12.34
C PRO A 43 13.93 -4.66 -11.32
N HIS A 44 13.51 -4.34 -10.10
CA HIS A 44 13.28 -5.30 -9.02
C HIS A 44 11.82 -5.75 -8.91
N LEU A 45 10.91 -5.17 -9.69
CA LEU A 45 9.49 -5.47 -9.63
C LEU A 45 9.14 -6.59 -10.61
N ALA A 46 8.56 -7.67 -10.11
CA ALA A 46 8.01 -8.73 -10.95
C ALA A 46 6.80 -8.28 -11.78
N GLY A 47 6.15 -7.19 -11.36
CA GLY A 47 5.02 -6.60 -12.06
C GLY A 47 4.51 -5.36 -11.35
N ILE A 48 3.69 -4.59 -12.06
CA ILE A 48 3.00 -3.41 -11.54
C ILE A 48 1.57 -3.49 -12.03
N VAL A 49 0.63 -3.32 -11.10
CA VAL A 49 -0.79 -3.21 -11.39
C VAL A 49 -1.17 -1.74 -11.21
N ASP A 50 -1.62 -1.10 -12.29
CA ASP A 50 -2.03 0.30 -12.26
C ASP A 50 -3.47 0.46 -11.77
N GLY A 51 -3.76 1.59 -11.13
CA GLY A 51 -5.07 1.91 -10.58
C GLY A 51 -5.03 3.15 -9.67
N PRO A 52 -6.11 3.94 -9.59
CA PRO A 52 -6.13 5.16 -8.80
C PRO A 52 -5.96 4.83 -7.31
N THR A 53 -5.02 5.50 -6.64
CA THR A 53 -4.90 5.41 -5.19
C THR A 53 -6.09 6.09 -4.51
N GLY A 54 -6.52 5.57 -3.36
CA GLY A 54 -7.71 6.04 -2.62
C GLY A 54 -7.63 7.45 -2.01
N GLY A 55 -6.72 8.32 -2.49
CA GLY A 55 -6.64 9.73 -2.11
C GLY A 55 -6.14 10.04 -0.70
N LEU A 56 -5.76 9.04 0.09
CA LEU A 56 -5.25 9.26 1.45
C LEU A 56 -3.87 9.95 1.39
N ALA A 57 -3.78 11.15 1.98
CA ALA A 57 -2.54 11.91 2.08
C ALA A 57 -1.50 11.28 3.03
N GLN A 58 -1.93 10.41 3.94
CA GLN A 58 -1.08 9.72 4.91
C GLN A 58 -1.47 8.24 5.00
N PRO A 59 -0.57 7.33 5.45
CA PRO A 59 -0.95 5.94 5.66
C PRO A 59 -2.00 5.83 6.76
N THR A 60 -2.86 4.81 6.71
CA THR A 60 -3.96 4.65 7.68
C THR A 60 -3.47 4.60 9.12
N SER A 61 -4.27 5.12 10.05
CA SER A 61 -3.99 5.06 11.48
C SER A 61 -3.83 3.62 11.99
N ILE A 62 -2.89 3.41 12.89
CA ILE A 62 -2.71 2.14 13.61
C ILE A 62 -3.15 2.34 15.05
N ARG A 63 -4.06 1.48 15.53
CA ARG A 63 -4.61 1.53 16.87
C ARG A 63 -4.40 0.19 17.57
N ASP A 64 -4.04 0.24 18.85
CA ASP A 64 -4.07 -0.93 19.72
C ASP A 64 -5.53 -1.37 19.92
N ALA A 65 -5.84 -2.62 19.58
CA ALA A 65 -7.21 -3.12 19.59
C ALA A 65 -7.80 -3.32 21.00
N ARG A 66 -6.96 -3.42 22.05
CA ARG A 66 -7.40 -3.66 23.43
C ARG A 66 -7.72 -2.37 24.16
N SER A 67 -6.87 -1.37 23.97
CA SER A 67 -6.92 -0.09 24.68
C SER A 67 -7.51 1.05 23.83
N GLY A 68 -7.54 0.90 22.50
CA GLY A 68 -7.91 1.96 21.57
C GLY A 68 -6.81 3.01 21.35
N HIS A 69 -5.65 2.86 22.00
CA HIS A 69 -4.56 3.82 21.91
C HIS A 69 -4.02 3.93 20.48
N ILE A 70 -3.75 5.15 20.02
CA ILE A 70 -3.25 5.40 18.67
C ILE A 70 -1.74 5.25 18.68
N LEU A 71 -1.23 4.26 17.95
CA LEU A 71 0.21 4.01 17.79
C LEU A 71 0.80 4.83 16.64
N ARG A 72 -0.01 5.13 15.62
CA ARG A 72 0.34 5.99 14.50
C ARG A 72 -0.92 6.64 13.94
N LEU A 73 -0.87 7.94 13.67
CA LEU A 73 -1.92 8.66 12.95
C LEU A 73 -1.78 8.48 11.44
#